data_AF-A0A935XHD3-F1
#
_entry.id   AF-A0A935XHD3-F1
#
_cell.length_a   1.000
_cell.length_b   1.000
_cell.length_c   1.000
_cell.angle_alpha   90.00
_cell.angle_beta   90.00
_cell.angle_gamma   90.00
#
_symmetry.space_group_name_H-M   'P 1'
#
loop_
_entity.id
_entity.type
_entity.pdbx_description
1 polymer ?
#
loop_
_entity_poly.entity_id
_entity_poly.type
_entity_poly.pdbx_seq_one_letter_code
_entity_poly.pdbx_strand_id
1 'polypeptide(L)'
;MSMLERAVEVVAPWQTVFENSTLLSTSVIALHLTALLVGGGLAIAADRSTLRVGNTAPDDRQRQLAELGAVHRPVLTALTVLFVSGVALTAADLETYIVSPVYWIKFGFIVLLLVNGVVMTRTEGALRRDSALAPTVAQSLWRRMRASAWTSIALWIATLVLGTALVNMA
;
A
#
# COMPACT_ATOMS: atom_id res chain seq x y z
N MET A 1 31.25 18.75 1.43
CA MET A 1 29.79 18.67 1.30
C MET A 1 29.38 17.23 1.12
N SER A 2 28.69 16.64 2.09
CA SER A 2 28.22 15.25 2.01
C SER A 2 27.07 15.10 0.98
N MET A 3 26.79 13.86 0.54
CA MET A 3 25.62 13.60 -0.31
C MET A 3 24.30 13.95 0.38
N LEU A 4 24.25 13.83 1.71
CA LEU A 4 23.10 14.22 2.52
C LEU A 4 22.90 15.74 2.52
N GLU A 5 23.96 16.52 2.76
CA GLU A 5 23.90 17.98 2.70
C GLU A 5 23.36 18.48 1.35
N ARG A 6 23.79 17.88 0.25
CA ARG A 6 23.25 18.17 -1.09
C ARG A 6 21.76 17.88 -1.20
N ALA A 7 21.32 16.74 -0.67
CA ALA A 7 19.92 16.36 -0.73
C ALA A 7 19.04 17.30 0.12
N VAL A 8 19.55 17.74 1.28
CA VAL A 8 18.90 18.73 2.14
C VAL A 8 18.75 20.07 1.44
N GLU A 9 19.80 20.58 0.80
CA GLU A 9 19.73 21.83 0.02
C GLU A 9 18.69 21.75 -1.11
N VAL A 10 18.56 20.59 -1.76
CA VAL A 10 17.56 20.37 -2.83
C VAL A 10 16.13 20.42 -2.30
N VAL A 11 15.87 19.91 -1.09
CA VAL A 11 14.52 19.90 -0.49
C VAL A 11 14.21 21.14 0.35
N ALA A 12 15.21 21.98 0.67
CA ALA A 12 15.05 23.17 1.50
C ALA A 12 13.91 24.13 1.05
N PRO A 13 13.67 24.38 -0.26
CA PRO A 13 12.53 25.19 -0.69
C PRO A 13 11.18 24.57 -0.30
N TRP A 14 11.05 23.25 -0.41
CA TRP A 14 9.84 22.53 -0.02
C TRP A 14 9.65 22.56 1.50
N GLN A 15 10.70 22.28 2.26
CA GLN A 15 10.69 22.37 3.72
C GLN A 15 10.20 23.75 4.20
N THR A 16 10.78 24.82 3.63
CA THR A 16 10.40 26.20 3.98
C THR A 16 8.91 26.47 3.72
N VAL A 17 8.36 26.02 2.59
CA VAL A 17 6.94 26.22 2.26
C VAL A 17 6.03 25.36 3.15
N PHE A 18 6.44 24.13 3.47
CA PHE A 18 5.70 23.22 4.33
C PHE A 18 5.60 23.74 5.77
N GLU A 19 6.70 24.24 6.33
CA GLU A 19 6.76 24.78 7.70
C GLU A 19 5.99 26.10 7.84
N ASN A 20 6.05 26.98 6.83
CA ASN A 20 5.42 28.30 6.88
C ASN A 20 3.93 28.31 6.53
N SER A 21 3.33 27.16 6.18
CA SER A 21 1.91 27.07 5.81
C SER A 21 1.20 25.96 6.55
N THR A 22 0.49 26.31 7.62
CA THR A 22 -0.37 25.39 8.39
C THR A 22 -1.41 24.71 7.52
N LEU A 23 -1.99 25.43 6.54
CA LEU A 23 -2.97 24.87 5.61
C LEU A 23 -2.34 23.78 4.73
N LEU A 24 -1.15 24.04 4.18
CA LEU A 24 -0.46 23.07 3.32
C LEU A 24 -0.06 21.83 4.11
N SER A 25 0.61 22.00 5.25
CA SER A 25 1.07 20.88 6.07
C SER A 25 -0.10 20.02 6.55
N THR A 26 -1.18 20.65 7.03
CA THR A 26 -2.42 19.95 7.40
C THR A 26 -3.01 19.19 6.21
N SER A 27 -3.05 19.80 5.02
CA SER A 27 -3.61 19.16 3.82
C SER A 27 -2.80 17.95 3.38
N VAL A 28 -1.46 18.04 3.40
CA VAL A 28 -0.58 16.92 3.03
C VAL A 28 -0.72 15.77 4.04
N ILE A 29 -0.72 16.07 5.34
CA ILE A 29 -0.92 15.07 6.40
C ILE A 29 -2.30 14.42 6.29
N ALA A 30 -3.36 15.23 6.13
CA ALA A 30 -4.73 14.73 5.99
C ALA A 30 -4.89 13.85 4.74
N LEU A 31 -4.28 14.24 3.62
CA LEU A 31 -4.26 13.45 2.40
C LEU A 31 -3.53 12.11 2.61
N HIS A 32 -2.37 12.13 3.26
CA HIS A 32 -1.60 10.93 3.58
C HIS A 32 -2.40 9.95 4.45
N LEU A 33 -3.01 10.44 5.52
CA LEU A 33 -3.82 9.63 6.43
C LEU A 33 -5.10 9.12 5.78
N THR A 34 -5.75 9.94 4.94
CA THR A 34 -6.94 9.55 4.18
C THR A 34 -6.61 8.44 3.17
N ALA A 35 -5.48 8.55 2.48
CA ALA A 35 -5.00 7.52 1.58
C ALA A 35 -4.73 6.19 2.31
N LEU A 36 -4.12 6.27 3.51
CA LEU A 36 -3.90 5.11 4.36
C LEU A 36 -5.23 4.46 4.78
N LEU A 37 -6.17 5.26 5.26
CA LEU A 37 -7.48 4.81 5.76
C LEU A 37 -8.34 4.19 4.66
N VAL A 38 -8.54 4.92 3.56
CA VAL A 38 -9.42 4.49 2.46
C VAL A 38 -8.79 3.36 1.68
N GLY A 39 -7.49 3.46 1.34
CA GLY A 39 -6.76 2.41 0.64
C GLY A 39 -6.70 1.12 1.44
N GLY A 40 -6.34 1.20 2.72
CA GLY A 40 -6.30 0.06 3.63
C GLY A 40 -7.69 -0.53 3.89
N GLY A 41 -8.71 0.30 4.10
CA GLY A 41 -10.09 -0.17 4.32
C GLY A 41 -10.65 -0.95 3.13
N LEU A 42 -10.49 -0.41 1.91
CA LEU A 42 -10.90 -1.09 0.68
C LEU A 42 -10.13 -2.40 0.47
N ALA A 43 -8.80 -2.37 0.65
CA ALA A 43 -7.95 -3.56 0.51
C ALA A 43 -8.34 -4.65 1.51
N ILE A 44 -8.45 -4.33 2.80
CA ILE A 44 -8.78 -5.29 3.86
C ILE A 44 -10.18 -5.89 3.64
N ALA A 45 -11.15 -5.10 3.19
CA ALA A 45 -12.48 -5.61 2.86
C ALA A 45 -12.44 -6.62 1.70
N ALA A 46 -11.72 -6.29 0.62
CA ALA A 46 -11.51 -7.18 -0.52
C ALA A 46 -10.70 -8.43 -0.15
N ASP A 47 -9.67 -8.30 0.68
CA ASP A 47 -8.87 -9.42 1.18
C ASP A 47 -9.71 -10.37 2.03
N ARG A 48 -10.56 -9.82 2.93
CA ARG A 48 -11.52 -10.62 3.72
C ARG A 48 -12.47 -11.40 2.82
N SER A 49 -13.01 -10.79 1.76
CA SER A 49 -13.88 -11.51 0.80
C SER A 49 -13.12 -12.65 0.10
N THR A 50 -11.88 -12.39 -0.36
CA THR A 50 -11.00 -13.39 -0.98
C THR A 50 -10.72 -14.57 -0.05
N LEU A 51 -10.51 -14.32 1.24
CA LEU A 51 -10.25 -15.36 2.24
C LEU A 51 -11.50 -16.21 2.54
N ARG A 52 -12.71 -15.70 2.32
CA ARG A 52 -13.98 -16.43 2.53
C ARG A 52 -14.34 -17.36 1.37
N VAL A 53 -13.83 -17.10 0.17
CA VAL A 53 -14.26 -17.82 -1.05
C VAL A 53 -13.95 -19.33 -1.06
N GLY A 54 -12.96 -19.84 -0.33
CA GLY A 54 -12.84 -21.29 -0.03
C GLY A 54 -13.17 -22.30 -1.17
N ASN A 55 -13.81 -23.42 -0.81
CA ASN A 55 -14.37 -24.42 -1.73
C ASN A 55 -15.81 -24.07 -2.17
N THR A 56 -16.11 -22.79 -2.39
CA THR A 56 -17.43 -22.38 -2.91
C THR A 56 -17.61 -22.70 -4.39
N ALA A 57 -18.85 -22.57 -4.86
CA ALA A 57 -19.25 -22.86 -6.23
C ALA A 57 -18.46 -22.00 -7.25
N PRO A 58 -18.28 -22.48 -8.49
CA PRO A 58 -17.59 -21.74 -9.55
C PRO A 58 -18.11 -20.31 -9.77
N ASP A 59 -19.41 -20.09 -9.60
CA ASP A 59 -20.06 -18.78 -9.78
C ASP A 59 -19.62 -17.77 -8.72
N ASP A 60 -19.44 -18.21 -7.47
CA ASP A 60 -18.97 -17.34 -6.38
C ASP A 60 -17.52 -16.91 -6.59
N ARG A 61 -16.70 -17.80 -7.16
CA ARG A 61 -15.32 -17.49 -7.56
C ARG A 61 -15.27 -16.45 -8.68
N GLN A 62 -16.17 -16.52 -9.66
CA GLN A 62 -16.23 -15.52 -10.74
C GLN A 62 -16.68 -14.15 -10.21
N ARG A 63 -17.69 -14.11 -9.34
CA ARG A 63 -18.13 -12.87 -8.67
C ARG A 63 -16.99 -12.23 -7.89
N GLN A 64 -16.25 -13.03 -7.12
CA GLN A 64 -15.08 -12.55 -6.38
C GLN A 64 -14.02 -11.93 -7.30
N LEU A 65 -13.71 -12.58 -8.43
CA LEU A 65 -12.74 -12.03 -9.38
C LEU A 65 -13.23 -10.68 -9.92
N ALA A 66 -14.52 -10.57 -10.26
CA ALA A 66 -15.11 -9.31 -10.72
C ALA A 66 -14.98 -8.19 -9.68
N GLU A 67 -15.29 -8.48 -8.40
CA GLU A 67 -15.13 -7.54 -7.29
C GLU A 67 -13.67 -7.10 -7.11
N LEU A 68 -12.72 -8.04 -7.16
CA LEU A 68 -11.29 -7.73 -7.05
C LEU A 68 -10.82 -6.76 -8.13
N GLY A 69 -11.24 -6.98 -9.38
CA GLY A 69 -10.88 -6.09 -10.48
C GLY A 69 -11.45 -4.67 -10.32
N ALA A 70 -12.60 -4.53 -9.66
CA ALA A 70 -13.19 -3.22 -9.36
C ALA A 70 -12.46 -2.49 -8.23
N VAL A 71 -12.00 -3.21 -7.19
CA VAL A 71 -11.33 -2.62 -6.03
C VAL A 71 -9.86 -2.30 -6.29
N HIS A 72 -9.20 -3.01 -7.21
CA HIS A 72 -7.76 -2.89 -7.44
C HIS A 72 -7.34 -1.46 -7.82
N ARG A 73 -8.06 -0.83 -8.76
CA ARG A 73 -7.75 0.52 -9.22
C ARG A 73 -7.82 1.56 -8.11
N PRO A 74 -8.93 1.66 -7.33
CA PRO A 74 -8.98 2.54 -6.16
C PRO A 74 -7.86 2.30 -5.15
N VAL A 75 -7.54 1.05 -4.83
CA VAL A 75 -6.48 0.71 -3.86
C VAL A 75 -5.11 1.15 -4.36
N LEU A 76 -4.78 0.91 -5.63
CA LEU A 76 -3.51 1.37 -6.21
C LEU A 76 -3.43 2.90 -6.26
N THR A 77 -4.51 3.59 -6.61
CA THR A 77 -4.55 5.06 -6.56
C THR A 77 -4.28 5.56 -5.15
N ALA A 78 -4.94 4.99 -4.14
CA ALA A 78 -4.70 5.35 -2.74
C ALA A 78 -3.25 5.05 -2.32
N LEU A 79 -2.68 3.92 -2.75
CA LEU A 79 -1.30 3.55 -2.44
C LEU A 79 -0.28 4.48 -3.13
N THR A 80 -0.55 4.93 -4.35
CA THR A 80 0.24 5.96 -5.04
C THR A 80 0.18 7.29 -4.30
N VAL A 81 -1.02 7.73 -3.89
CA VAL A 81 -1.17 8.96 -3.08
C VAL A 81 -0.43 8.82 -1.75
N LEU A 82 -0.54 7.69 -1.07
CA LEU A 82 0.16 7.39 0.18
C LEU A 82 1.68 7.45 0.02
N PHE A 83 2.20 6.88 -1.07
CA PHE A 83 3.62 6.90 -1.40
C PHE A 83 4.13 8.32 -1.68
N VAL A 84 3.47 9.06 -2.59
CA VAL A 84 3.89 10.41 -2.99
C VAL A 84 3.80 11.38 -1.81
N SER A 85 2.71 11.33 -1.04
CA SER A 85 2.58 12.15 0.18
C SER A 85 3.61 11.74 1.24
N GLY A 86 3.95 10.46 1.37
CA GLY A 86 5.03 10.00 2.25
C GLY A 86 6.39 10.58 1.86
N VAL A 87 6.74 10.58 0.57
CA VAL A 87 7.96 11.21 0.06
C VAL A 87 7.96 12.72 0.32
N ALA A 88 6.82 13.40 0.13
CA ALA A 88 6.70 14.82 0.43
C ALA A 88 6.88 15.11 1.93
N LEU A 89 6.33 14.27 2.82
CA LEU A 89 6.54 14.38 4.27
C LEU A 89 8.00 14.12 4.66
N THR A 90 8.65 13.14 4.04
CA THR A 90 10.09 12.89 4.24
C THR A 90 10.93 14.07 3.75
N ALA A 91 10.61 14.66 2.60
CA ALA A 91 11.33 15.81 2.07
C ALA A 91 11.15 17.07 2.94
N ALA A 92 10.07 17.15 3.73
CA ALA A 92 9.88 18.26 4.67
C ALA A 92 10.79 18.18 5.91
N ASP A 93 11.31 16.99 6.24
CA ASP A 93 12.24 16.78 7.37
C ASP A 93 13.21 15.63 7.07
N LEU A 94 14.03 15.85 6.03
CA LEU A 94 14.84 14.79 5.43
C LEU A 94 15.89 14.22 6.39
N GLU A 95 16.54 15.10 7.16
CA GLU A 95 17.60 14.71 8.09
C GLU A 95 17.08 13.77 9.17
N THR A 96 15.88 14.04 9.69
CA THR A 96 15.24 13.21 10.71
C THR A 96 14.82 11.84 10.16
N TYR A 97 14.17 11.82 8.99
CA TYR A 97 13.59 10.58 8.48
C TYR A 97 14.61 9.64 7.83
N ILE A 98 15.64 10.15 7.14
CA ILE A 98 16.56 9.29 6.38
C ILE A 98 17.46 8.43 7.28
N VAL A 99 17.73 8.89 8.51
CA VAL A 99 18.53 8.15 9.49
C VAL A 99 17.68 7.20 10.34
N SER A 100 16.35 7.29 10.27
CA SER A 100 15.43 6.51 11.09
C SER A 100 15.23 5.08 10.54
N PRO A 101 15.62 4.02 11.27
CA PRO A 101 15.37 2.64 10.84
C PRO A 101 13.87 2.32 10.72
N VAL A 102 13.06 2.94 11.58
CA VAL A 102 11.60 2.79 11.64
C VAL A 102 10.96 3.32 10.36
N TYR A 103 11.45 4.46 9.85
CA TYR A 103 11.05 5.01 8.55
C TYR A 103 11.34 4.01 7.42
N TRP A 104 12.55 3.46 7.35
CA TRP A 104 12.91 2.51 6.28
C TRP A 104 12.09 1.22 6.31
N ILE A 105 11.79 0.70 7.51
CA ILE A 105 10.90 -0.47 7.66
C ILE A 105 9.50 -0.13 7.14
N LYS A 106 8.92 1.01 7.56
CA LYS A 106 7.60 1.48 7.09
C LYS A 106 7.59 1.66 5.57
N PHE A 107 8.61 2.31 5.02
CA PHE A 107 8.74 2.52 3.58
C PHE A 107 8.85 1.19 2.83
N GLY A 108 9.63 0.24 3.37
CA GLY A 108 9.72 -1.13 2.86
C GLY A 108 8.36 -1.83 2.81
N PHE A 109 7.49 -1.63 3.80
CA PHE A 109 6.13 -2.21 3.78
C PHE A 109 5.25 -1.62 2.68
N ILE A 110 5.36 -0.32 2.40
CA ILE A 110 4.66 0.30 1.27
C ILE A 110 5.14 -0.29 -0.07
N VAL A 111 6.45 -0.50 -0.22
CA VAL A 111 7.01 -1.18 -1.41
C VAL A 111 6.50 -2.63 -1.51
N LEU A 112 6.47 -3.37 -0.40
CA LEU A 112 5.93 -4.73 -0.38
C LEU A 112 4.43 -4.77 -0.70
N LEU A 113 3.65 -3.78 -0.28
CA LEU A 113 2.24 -3.64 -0.66
C LEU A 113 2.08 -3.46 -2.17
N LEU A 114 2.91 -2.61 -2.80
CA LEU A 114 2.92 -2.43 -4.24
C LEU A 114 3.25 -3.72 -4.98
N VAL A 115 4.31 -4.42 -4.55
CA VAL A 115 4.71 -5.71 -5.13
C VAL A 115 3.60 -6.76 -4.97
N ASN A 116 2.97 -6.81 -3.79
CA ASN A 116 1.87 -7.71 -3.51
C ASN A 116 0.65 -7.42 -4.41
N GLY A 117 0.29 -6.15 -4.61
CA GLY A 117 -0.76 -5.74 -5.54
C GLY A 117 -0.49 -6.18 -6.98
N VAL A 118 0.75 -6.05 -7.46
CA VAL A 118 1.15 -6.55 -8.79
C VAL A 118 1.02 -8.07 -8.88
N VAL A 119 1.47 -8.81 -7.86
CA VAL A 119 1.34 -10.28 -7.79
C VAL A 119 -0.13 -10.70 -7.82
N MET A 120 -0.98 -10.00 -7.09
CA MET A 120 -2.42 -10.25 -7.04
C MET A 120 -3.09 -9.97 -8.38
N THR A 121 -2.79 -8.83 -9.03
CA THR A 121 -3.30 -8.47 -10.37
C THR A 121 -2.95 -9.54 -11.40
N ARG A 122 -1.69 -10.02 -11.39
CA ARG A 122 -1.25 -11.06 -12.34
C ARG A 122 -1.94 -12.38 -12.09
N THR A 123 -2.17 -12.74 -10.84
CA THR A 123 -2.85 -13.99 -10.45
C THR A 123 -4.33 -13.96 -10.83
N GLU A 124 -5.00 -12.83 -10.58
CA GLU A 124 -6.37 -12.57 -11.02
C GLU A 124 -6.48 -12.66 -12.56
N GLY A 125 -5.58 -11.98 -13.28
CA GLY A 125 -5.55 -12.03 -14.73
C GLY A 125 -5.29 -13.42 -15.32
N ALA A 126 -4.56 -14.29 -14.61
CA ALA A 126 -4.39 -15.69 -15.00
C ALA A 126 -5.67 -16.49 -14.80
N LEU A 127 -6.35 -16.32 -13.67
CA LEU A 127 -7.62 -16.98 -13.36
C LEU A 127 -8.78 -16.54 -14.29
N ARG A 128 -8.77 -15.29 -14.74
CA ARG A 128 -9.79 -14.76 -15.68
C ARG A 128 -9.60 -15.23 -17.12
N ARG A 129 -8.36 -15.40 -17.57
CA ARG A 129 -8.05 -15.69 -18.98
C ARG A 129 -8.27 -17.14 -19.37
N ASP A 130 -8.14 -18.06 -18.42
CA ASP A 130 -8.18 -19.49 -18.72
C ASP A 130 -9.27 -20.18 -17.90
N SER A 131 -10.47 -20.21 -18.46
CA SER A 131 -11.63 -20.91 -17.91
C SER A 131 -11.50 -22.44 -17.97
N ALA A 132 -10.47 -22.97 -18.63
CA ALA A 132 -10.20 -24.40 -18.79
C ALA A 132 -8.98 -24.88 -17.98
N LEU A 133 -8.46 -24.06 -17.04
CA LEU A 133 -7.35 -24.43 -16.18
C LEU A 133 -7.61 -25.79 -15.51
N ALA A 134 -6.60 -26.67 -15.56
CA ALA A 134 -6.61 -27.90 -14.80
C ALA A 134 -6.91 -27.59 -13.31
N PRO A 135 -7.76 -28.38 -12.62
CA PRO A 135 -8.22 -28.08 -11.26
C PRO A 135 -7.08 -27.82 -10.27
N THR A 136 -5.96 -28.55 -10.40
CA THR A 136 -4.76 -28.41 -9.57
C THR A 136 -4.06 -27.06 -9.75
N VAL A 137 -3.98 -26.57 -10.99
CA VAL A 137 -3.40 -25.26 -11.32
C VAL A 137 -4.29 -24.15 -10.78
N ALA A 138 -5.60 -24.23 -11.04
CA ALA A 138 -6.56 -23.26 -10.51
C ALA A 138 -6.49 -23.17 -8.98
N GLN A 139 -6.44 -24.33 -8.29
CA GLN A 139 -6.29 -24.38 -6.83
C GLN A 139 -4.99 -23.72 -6.33
N SER A 140 -3.87 -23.91 -7.04
CA SER A 140 -2.60 -23.28 -6.69
C SER A 140 -2.66 -21.74 -6.79
N LEU A 141 -3.33 -21.20 -7.82
CA LEU A 141 -3.52 -19.76 -8.02
C LEU A 141 -4.42 -19.17 -6.93
N TRP A 142 -5.50 -19.85 -6.56
CA TRP A 142 -6.36 -19.45 -5.43
C TRP A 142 -5.62 -19.46 -4.09
N ARG A 143 -4.76 -20.46 -3.85
CA ARG A 143 -3.91 -20.49 -2.65
C ARG A 143 -2.94 -19.30 -2.63
N ARG A 144 -2.37 -18.93 -3.78
CA ARG A 144 -1.52 -17.75 -3.92
C ARG A 144 -2.29 -16.46 -3.65
N MET A 145 -3.53 -16.32 -4.14
CA MET A 145 -4.39 -15.18 -3.81
C MET A 145 -4.66 -15.07 -2.32
N ARG A 146 -4.95 -16.19 -1.63
CA ARG A 146 -5.18 -16.19 -0.18
C ARG A 146 -3.94 -15.79 0.60
N ALA A 147 -2.76 -16.27 0.19
CA ALA A 147 -1.50 -15.84 0.79
C ALA A 147 -1.27 -14.33 0.59
N SER A 148 -1.51 -13.83 -0.64
CA SER A 148 -1.39 -12.41 -0.98
C SER A 148 -2.37 -11.53 -0.19
N ALA A 149 -3.60 -12.00 0.05
CA ALA A 149 -4.59 -11.31 0.88
C ALA A 149 -4.14 -11.21 2.36
N TRP A 150 -3.59 -12.29 2.92
CA TRP A 150 -3.02 -12.24 4.28
C TRP A 150 -1.82 -11.30 4.37
N THR A 151 -0.91 -11.35 3.39
CA THR A 151 0.23 -10.44 3.31
C THR A 151 -0.21 -8.99 3.22
N SER A 152 -1.21 -8.69 2.39
CA SER A 152 -1.79 -7.34 2.27
C SER A 152 -2.33 -6.83 3.61
N ILE A 153 -3.20 -7.61 4.27
CA ILE A 153 -3.77 -7.25 5.57
C ILE A 153 -2.66 -6.97 6.60
N ALA A 154 -1.68 -7.86 6.70
CA ALA A 154 -0.58 -7.72 7.65
C ALA A 154 0.24 -6.46 7.37
N LEU A 155 0.57 -6.18 6.10
CA LEU A 155 1.35 -5.01 5.71
C LEU A 155 0.60 -3.69 5.92
N TRP A 156 -0.71 -3.63 5.64
CA TRP A 156 -1.51 -2.44 5.92
C TRP A 156 -1.56 -2.13 7.43
N ILE A 157 -1.83 -3.14 8.25
CA ILE A 157 -1.86 -2.98 9.71
C ILE A 157 -0.47 -2.59 10.23
N ALA A 158 0.58 -3.26 9.77
CA ALA A 158 1.93 -2.97 10.21
C ALA A 158 2.38 -1.56 9.77
N THR A 159 2.01 -1.10 8.57
CA THR A 159 2.29 0.26 8.10
C THR A 159 1.63 1.32 8.99
N LEU A 160 0.40 1.07 9.46
CA LEU A 160 -0.28 1.93 10.42
C LEU A 160 0.45 1.94 11.77
N VAL A 161 0.78 0.76 12.32
CA VAL A 161 1.48 0.63 13.62
C VAL A 161 2.87 1.26 13.60
N LEU A 162 3.65 1.06 12.54
CA LEU A 162 4.93 1.75 12.38
C LEU A 162 4.75 3.24 12.15
N GLY A 163 3.67 3.66 11.49
CA GLY A 163 3.32 5.07 11.35
C GLY A 163 3.09 5.74 12.70
N THR A 164 2.35 5.11 13.60
CA THR A 164 2.14 5.65 14.96
C THR A 164 3.42 5.57 15.79
N ALA A 165 4.20 4.51 15.68
CA ALA A 165 5.47 4.37 16.38
C ALA A 165 6.46 5.46 15.93
N LEU A 166 6.55 5.74 14.62
CA LEU A 166 7.44 6.76 14.05
C LEU A 166 7.13 8.15 14.61
N VAL A 167 5.85 8.51 14.77
CA VAL A 167 5.44 9.81 15.34
C VAL A 167 5.77 9.94 16.83
N ASN A 168 5.84 8.83 17.57
CA ASN A 168 6.15 8.85 19.00
C ASN A 168 7.65 8.70 19.32
N MET A 169 8.46 8.32 18.33
CA MET A 169 9.91 8.11 18.48
C MET A 169 10.76 9.16 17.75
N ALA A 170 10.15 9.94 16.84
CA ALA A 170 10.73 11.14 16.24
C ALA A 170 10.50 12.33 17.19
#